data_AF-A0A0K9NNG4-F1
#
_entry.id   AF-A0A0K9NNG4-F1
#
_cell.length_a   1.000
_cell.length_b   1.000
_cell.length_c   1.000
_cell.angle_alpha   90.00
_cell.angle_beta   90.00
_cell.angle_gamma   90.00
#
_symmetry.space_group_name_H-M   'P 1'
#
loop_
_entity.id
_entity.type
_entity.pdbx_description
1 polymer ?
#
loop_
_entity_poly.entity_id
_entity_poly.type
_entity_poly.pdbx_seq_one_letter_code
_entity_poly.pdbx_strand_id
1 'polypeptide(L)'
;MLTTTLQSTGGRWSSSSLMYADNLKGFVLAVVSSAFIGASFIVKKKGLKRAGASGARAGVGGYGYLMEPLWWVGLFAMIIGEIANFVAYIFAPAVMVTPLGALSIIVSAVLAHFLLKEKLQKMGMLGCVLCIVGSTVIVLHAPEEKTPTSIDEIWDLATQPAFLLYTTSAITISLVLMLHCSPRYGQANIMIYLGICSIIGSLTVMSVKAVGIAIKLTLDGVNQASYFQTWIFAMVAVTCIIIQLNYLNKALDSFNTAVVSPIYYAMFTVLTILASAIMFKDLYGQSASDIASEVCGLITVLSGTTVLHSTREPDPPPNSDHGDLYSPLSTKISWSIQGNGELAKHNDDDLFSTEFITILRQDYFA
;
A
#
# COMPACT_ATOMS: atom_id res chain seq x y z
N MET A 1 -34.30 -18.45 -48.43
CA MET A 1 -34.40 -18.39 -46.96
C MET A 1 -33.36 -19.24 -46.21
N LEU A 2 -32.88 -20.39 -46.71
CA LEU A 2 -31.87 -21.19 -45.95
C LEU A 2 -30.43 -20.63 -45.94
N THR A 3 -30.08 -19.69 -46.81
CA THR A 3 -28.69 -19.16 -46.90
C THR A 3 -28.34 -18.14 -45.83
N THR A 4 -29.32 -17.39 -45.28
CA THR A 4 -29.09 -16.35 -44.27
C THR A 4 -28.86 -16.89 -42.86
N THR A 5 -29.34 -18.10 -42.53
CA THR A 5 -29.18 -18.69 -41.20
C THR A 5 -27.78 -19.26 -40.94
N LEU A 6 -27.12 -19.82 -41.95
CA LEU A 6 -25.74 -20.34 -41.82
C LEU A 6 -24.70 -19.22 -41.64
N GLN A 7 -24.91 -18.06 -42.26
CA GLN A 7 -24.02 -16.91 -42.12
C GLN A 7 -24.16 -16.26 -40.73
N SER A 8 -25.38 -16.25 -40.19
CA SER A 8 -25.67 -15.82 -38.81
C SER A 8 -25.01 -16.72 -37.76
N THR A 9 -25.08 -18.04 -37.90
CA THR A 9 -24.43 -18.96 -36.96
C THR A 9 -22.90 -18.92 -37.09
N GLY A 10 -22.35 -18.93 -38.30
CA GLY A 10 -20.90 -18.84 -38.54
C GLY A 10 -20.26 -17.59 -37.92
N GLY A 11 -20.87 -16.42 -38.12
CA GLY A 11 -20.42 -15.18 -37.49
C GLY A 11 -20.48 -15.24 -35.95
N ARG A 12 -21.56 -15.81 -35.40
CA ARG A 12 -21.74 -15.95 -33.94
C ARG A 12 -20.69 -16.86 -33.30
N TRP A 13 -20.38 -18.01 -33.90
CA TRP A 13 -19.29 -18.89 -33.44
C TRP A 13 -17.93 -18.18 -33.51
N SER A 14 -17.67 -17.45 -34.60
CA SER A 14 -16.44 -16.65 -34.75
C SER A 14 -16.30 -15.63 -33.63
N SER A 15 -17.32 -14.79 -33.38
CA SER A 15 -17.29 -13.78 -32.33
C SER A 15 -17.15 -14.38 -30.92
N SER A 16 -17.82 -15.50 -30.62
CA SER A 16 -17.63 -16.19 -29.34
C SER A 16 -16.21 -16.74 -29.16
N SER A 17 -15.59 -17.27 -30.23
CA SER A 17 -14.21 -17.76 -30.18
C SER A 17 -13.19 -16.64 -30.01
N LEU A 18 -13.41 -15.50 -30.67
CA LEU A 18 -12.58 -14.29 -30.53
C LEU A 18 -12.68 -13.72 -29.11
N MET A 19 -13.90 -13.54 -28.60
CA MET A 19 -14.15 -13.05 -27.24
C MET A 19 -13.55 -13.98 -26.17
N TYR A 20 -13.55 -15.30 -26.39
CA TYR A 20 -12.85 -16.23 -25.49
C TYR A 20 -11.32 -16.08 -25.58
N ALA A 21 -10.77 -15.93 -26.79
CA ALA A 21 -9.34 -15.76 -26.99
C ALA A 21 -8.81 -14.43 -26.39
N ASP A 22 -9.58 -13.34 -26.48
CA ASP A 22 -9.20 -12.06 -25.90
C ASP A 22 -9.29 -12.07 -24.37
N ASN A 23 -10.38 -12.61 -23.80
CA ASN A 23 -10.47 -12.84 -22.35
C ASN A 23 -9.31 -13.71 -21.83
N LEU A 24 -8.88 -14.74 -22.58
CA LEU A 24 -7.72 -15.56 -22.23
C LEU A 24 -6.40 -14.77 -22.26
N LYS A 25 -6.19 -13.87 -23.23
CA LYS A 25 -5.03 -12.95 -23.25
C LYS A 25 -5.03 -12.07 -22.00
N GLY A 26 -6.16 -11.43 -21.70
CA GLY A 26 -6.29 -10.54 -20.53
C GLY A 26 -6.09 -11.29 -19.20
N PHE A 27 -6.62 -12.51 -19.08
CA PHE A 27 -6.35 -13.40 -17.93
C PHE A 27 -4.86 -13.70 -17.75
N VAL A 28 -4.17 -14.13 -18.83
CA VAL A 28 -2.73 -14.44 -18.76
C VAL A 28 -1.91 -13.20 -18.44
N LEU A 29 -2.23 -12.05 -19.03
CA LEU A 29 -1.59 -10.77 -18.75
C LEU A 29 -1.79 -10.34 -17.29
N ALA A 30 -2.98 -10.49 -16.71
CA ALA A 30 -3.27 -10.17 -15.32
C ALA A 30 -2.50 -11.08 -14.33
N VAL A 31 -2.35 -12.37 -14.65
CA VAL A 31 -1.54 -13.32 -13.86
C VAL A 31 -0.05 -12.98 -13.95
N VAL A 32 0.46 -12.68 -15.15
CA VAL A 32 1.87 -12.27 -15.38
C VAL A 32 2.18 -10.93 -14.69
N SER A 33 1.29 -9.94 -14.83
CA SER A 33 1.31 -8.68 -14.10
C SER A 33 1.47 -8.91 -12.59
N SER A 34 0.57 -9.72 -12.02
CA SER A 34 0.54 -9.99 -10.58
C SER A 34 1.80 -10.72 -10.10
N ALA A 35 2.39 -11.58 -10.94
CA ALA A 35 3.68 -12.20 -10.64
C ALA A 35 4.83 -11.17 -10.62
N PHE A 36 4.88 -10.26 -11.60
CA PHE A 36 5.87 -9.17 -11.63
C PHE A 36 5.70 -8.19 -10.46
N ILE A 37 4.48 -7.73 -10.18
CA ILE A 37 4.17 -6.84 -9.06
C ILE A 37 4.53 -7.53 -7.73
N GLY A 38 4.10 -8.77 -7.50
CA GLY A 38 4.39 -9.52 -6.28
C GLY A 38 5.88 -9.76 -6.05
N ALA A 39 6.62 -10.13 -7.10
CA ALA A 39 8.07 -10.28 -7.05
C ALA A 39 8.79 -8.93 -6.81
N SER A 40 8.29 -7.82 -7.37
CA SER A 40 8.90 -6.50 -7.26
C SER A 40 9.09 -6.05 -5.81
N PHE A 41 8.13 -6.32 -4.91
CA PHE A 41 8.19 -5.95 -3.49
C PHE A 41 9.34 -6.69 -2.78
N ILE A 42 9.54 -7.96 -3.12
CA ILE A 42 10.56 -8.82 -2.51
C ILE A 42 11.96 -8.50 -3.05
N VAL A 43 12.07 -8.22 -4.34
CA VAL A 43 13.33 -7.78 -4.97
C VAL A 43 13.73 -6.38 -4.45
N LYS A 44 12.80 -5.41 -4.42
CA LYS A 44 13.04 -4.08 -3.81
C LYS A 44 13.53 -4.20 -2.37
N LYS A 45 12.88 -5.02 -1.54
CA LYS A 45 13.29 -5.23 -0.15
C LYS A 45 14.64 -5.92 0.00
N LYS A 46 14.97 -6.89 -0.86
CA LYS A 46 16.29 -7.53 -0.85
C LYS A 46 17.39 -6.52 -1.23
N GLY A 47 17.10 -5.59 -2.14
CA GLY A 47 17.94 -4.41 -2.42
C GLY A 47 18.07 -3.47 -1.21
N LEU A 48 16.95 -3.09 -0.58
CA LEU A 48 16.94 -2.22 0.61
C LEU A 48 17.77 -2.81 1.76
N LYS A 49 17.59 -4.10 2.09
CA LYS A 49 18.40 -4.81 3.10
C LYS A 49 19.89 -4.87 2.75
N ARG A 50 20.26 -4.97 1.46
CA ARG A 50 21.66 -4.99 1.01
C ARG A 50 22.30 -3.60 1.12
N ALA A 51 21.64 -2.57 0.59
CA ALA A 51 22.11 -1.19 0.70
C ALA A 51 22.21 -0.71 2.16
N GLY A 52 21.28 -1.16 3.00
CA GLY A 52 21.24 -0.89 4.43
C GLY A 52 22.32 -1.61 5.27
N ALA A 53 23.09 -2.53 4.67
CA ALA A 53 24.28 -3.12 5.29
C ALA A 53 25.57 -2.33 4.98
N SER A 54 25.54 -1.47 3.95
CA SER A 54 26.68 -0.65 3.49
C SER A 54 26.49 0.85 3.70
N GLY A 55 25.37 1.29 4.30
CA GLY A 55 25.07 2.71 4.47
C GLY A 55 23.73 2.96 5.17
N ALA A 56 23.32 4.23 5.23
CA ALA A 56 22.10 4.64 5.92
C ALA A 56 20.84 3.96 5.36
N ARG A 57 20.10 3.29 6.26
CA ARG A 57 18.88 2.52 5.95
C ARG A 57 17.71 3.40 5.50
N ALA A 58 16.83 2.85 4.65
CA ALA A 58 15.71 3.61 4.10
C ALA A 58 14.67 3.98 5.16
N GLY A 59 14.41 3.09 6.13
CA GLY A 59 13.50 3.34 7.25
C GLY A 59 13.84 4.64 7.98
N VAL A 60 15.10 4.80 8.38
CA VAL A 60 15.62 6.02 9.04
C VAL A 60 15.81 7.22 8.10
N GLY A 61 15.55 7.07 6.79
CA GLY A 61 15.58 8.16 5.80
C GLY A 61 16.83 8.22 4.92
N GLY A 62 17.68 7.19 4.93
CA GLY A 62 18.83 7.09 4.04
C GLY A 62 18.45 6.70 2.61
N TYR A 63 19.19 7.22 1.62
CA TYR A 63 18.93 7.03 0.19
C TYR A 63 19.92 6.07 -0.51
N GLY A 64 20.75 5.34 0.25
CA GLY A 64 21.80 4.46 -0.29
C GLY A 64 21.29 3.37 -1.25
N TYR A 65 20.01 3.00 -1.16
CA TYR A 65 19.37 2.04 -2.07
C TYR A 65 19.32 2.50 -3.54
N LEU A 66 19.47 3.80 -3.81
CA LEU A 66 19.56 4.32 -5.18
C LEU A 66 20.83 3.87 -5.90
N MET A 67 21.86 3.41 -5.17
CA MET A 67 23.11 2.87 -5.72
C MET A 67 23.11 1.33 -5.80
N GLU A 68 22.07 0.65 -5.30
CA GLU A 68 21.98 -0.82 -5.29
C GLU A 68 21.21 -1.31 -6.54
N PRO A 69 21.86 -2.00 -7.50
CA PRO A 69 21.20 -2.43 -8.73
C PRO A 69 20.00 -3.34 -8.50
N LEU A 70 20.02 -4.14 -7.41
CA LEU A 70 18.90 -5.02 -7.08
C LEU A 70 17.62 -4.26 -6.73
N TRP A 71 17.72 -3.04 -6.16
CA TRP A 71 16.53 -2.22 -5.93
C TRP A 71 15.93 -1.72 -7.26
N TRP A 72 16.77 -1.29 -8.21
CA TRP A 72 16.34 -0.88 -9.54
C TRP A 72 15.70 -2.02 -10.35
N VAL A 73 16.25 -3.24 -10.30
CA VAL A 73 15.60 -4.42 -10.90
C VAL A 73 14.21 -4.63 -10.31
N GLY A 74 14.04 -4.42 -9.00
CA GLY A 74 12.74 -4.45 -8.34
C GLY A 74 11.81 -3.32 -8.79
N LEU A 75 12.32 -2.11 -9.04
CA LEU A 75 11.50 -1.00 -9.55
C LEU A 75 11.03 -1.25 -11.00
N PHE A 76 11.93 -1.68 -11.89
CA PHE A 76 11.58 -1.99 -13.27
C PHE A 76 10.62 -3.18 -13.37
N ALA A 77 10.77 -4.21 -12.52
CA ALA A 77 9.79 -5.29 -12.42
C ALA A 77 8.39 -4.80 -12.02
N MET A 78 8.29 -3.80 -11.13
CA MET A 78 7.00 -3.18 -10.81
C MET A 78 6.41 -2.47 -12.03
N ILE A 79 7.20 -1.64 -12.73
CA ILE A 79 6.73 -0.88 -13.90
C ILE A 79 6.24 -1.81 -15.03
N ILE A 80 6.98 -2.90 -15.31
CA ILE A 80 6.57 -3.93 -16.28
C ILE A 80 5.26 -4.60 -15.84
N GLY A 81 5.10 -4.88 -14.54
CA GLY A 81 3.87 -5.40 -13.96
C GLY A 81 2.67 -4.47 -14.16
N GLU A 82 2.79 -3.18 -13.82
CA GLU A 82 1.69 -2.21 -13.99
C GLU A 82 1.33 -1.99 -15.48
N ILE A 83 2.30 -2.02 -16.40
CA ILE A 83 2.03 -1.97 -17.84
C ILE A 83 1.26 -3.22 -18.29
N ALA A 84 1.67 -4.42 -17.85
CA ALA A 84 0.94 -5.65 -18.14
C ALA A 84 -0.47 -5.65 -17.50
N ASN A 85 -0.65 -5.02 -16.34
CA ASN A 85 -1.93 -4.80 -15.69
C ASN A 85 -2.85 -3.94 -16.56
N PHE A 86 -2.37 -2.78 -17.00
CA PHE A 86 -3.10 -1.87 -17.87
C PHE A 86 -3.51 -2.54 -19.20
N VAL A 87 -2.61 -3.29 -19.83
CA VAL A 87 -2.92 -4.03 -21.07
C VAL A 87 -3.90 -5.18 -20.81
N ALA A 88 -3.93 -5.79 -19.61
CA ALA A 88 -4.94 -6.79 -19.28
C ALA A 88 -6.37 -6.23 -19.31
N TYR A 89 -6.59 -5.01 -18.81
CA TYR A 89 -7.91 -4.32 -18.86
C TYR A 89 -8.37 -3.97 -20.29
N ILE A 90 -7.47 -3.98 -21.29
CA ILE A 90 -7.84 -3.79 -22.70
C ILE A 90 -8.46 -5.08 -23.29
N PHE A 91 -8.03 -6.25 -22.80
CA PHE A 91 -8.44 -7.56 -23.32
C PHE A 91 -9.46 -8.31 -22.45
N ALA A 92 -9.63 -7.93 -21.18
CA ALA A 92 -10.51 -8.58 -20.22
C ALA A 92 -11.27 -7.58 -19.34
N PRO A 93 -12.52 -7.89 -18.93
CA PRO A 93 -13.31 -7.03 -18.05
C PRO A 93 -12.68 -6.93 -16.65
N ALA A 94 -12.85 -5.76 -16.01
CA ALA A 94 -12.28 -5.48 -14.68
C ALA A 94 -12.71 -6.51 -13.61
N VAL A 95 -13.94 -7.01 -13.70
CA VAL A 95 -14.50 -8.11 -12.88
C VAL A 95 -13.59 -9.36 -12.85
N MET A 96 -12.85 -9.64 -13.93
CA MET A 96 -11.87 -10.73 -13.98
C MET A 96 -10.45 -10.26 -13.64
N VAL A 97 -10.03 -9.08 -14.09
CA VAL A 97 -8.64 -8.60 -13.93
C VAL A 97 -8.33 -8.25 -12.46
N THR A 98 -9.21 -7.56 -11.74
CA THR A 98 -8.86 -7.05 -10.41
C THR A 98 -8.74 -8.13 -9.32
N PRO A 99 -9.58 -9.19 -9.27
CA PRO A 99 -9.36 -10.32 -8.36
C PRO A 99 -8.02 -11.04 -8.64
N LEU A 100 -7.57 -11.08 -9.90
CA LEU A 100 -6.25 -11.59 -10.25
C LEU A 100 -5.12 -10.68 -9.72
N GLY A 101 -5.33 -9.37 -9.68
CA GLY A 101 -4.41 -8.41 -9.05
C GLY A 101 -4.05 -8.75 -7.60
N ALA A 102 -4.99 -9.33 -6.84
CA ALA A 102 -4.75 -9.79 -5.47
C ALA A 102 -3.81 -11.02 -5.39
N LEU A 103 -3.57 -11.75 -6.49
CA LEU A 103 -2.54 -12.81 -6.55
C LEU A 103 -1.13 -12.25 -6.29
N SER A 104 -0.89 -10.96 -6.57
CA SER A 104 0.40 -10.30 -6.27
C SER A 104 0.76 -10.37 -4.77
N ILE A 105 -0.24 -10.34 -3.89
CA ILE A 105 -0.09 -10.52 -2.45
C ILE A 105 0.42 -11.94 -2.16
N ILE A 106 -0.22 -12.96 -2.74
CA ILE A 106 0.14 -14.38 -2.56
C ILE A 106 1.56 -14.63 -3.10
N VAL A 107 1.88 -14.13 -4.30
CA VAL A 107 3.23 -14.23 -4.88
C VAL A 107 4.26 -13.56 -3.97
N SER A 108 3.98 -12.36 -3.45
CA SER A 108 4.90 -11.66 -2.55
C SER A 108 5.09 -12.42 -1.23
N ALA A 109 4.04 -13.00 -0.64
CA ALA A 109 4.12 -13.77 0.60
C ALA A 109 4.92 -15.07 0.44
N VAL A 110 4.69 -15.80 -0.66
CA VAL A 110 5.45 -17.02 -1.00
C VAL A 110 6.94 -16.69 -1.25
N LEU A 111 7.22 -15.63 -2.01
CA LEU A 111 8.59 -15.19 -2.27
C LEU A 111 9.28 -14.60 -1.04
N ALA A 112 8.56 -13.94 -0.12
CA ALA A 112 9.09 -13.50 1.17
C ALA A 112 9.54 -14.70 2.02
N HIS A 113 8.78 -15.79 2.00
CA HIS A 113 9.12 -17.01 2.71
C HIS A 113 10.40 -17.65 2.19
N PHE A 114 10.52 -17.84 0.87
CA PHE A 114 11.69 -18.51 0.29
C PHE A 114 12.93 -17.61 0.18
N LEU A 115 12.79 -16.34 -0.25
CA LEU A 115 13.94 -15.47 -0.56
C LEU A 115 14.43 -14.63 0.62
N LEU A 116 13.55 -14.29 1.57
CA LEU A 116 13.86 -13.46 2.74
C LEU A 116 13.81 -14.25 4.05
N LYS A 117 13.38 -15.52 4.03
CA LYS A 117 13.15 -16.40 5.20
C LYS A 117 12.14 -15.83 6.20
N GLU A 118 11.31 -14.89 5.76
CA GLU A 118 10.28 -14.27 6.58
C GLU A 118 9.13 -15.28 6.80
N LYS A 119 8.80 -15.55 8.06
CA LYS A 119 7.68 -16.42 8.43
C LYS A 119 6.43 -15.56 8.66
N LEU A 120 5.28 -16.10 8.28
CA LEU A 120 3.97 -15.55 8.59
C LEU A 120 3.28 -16.53 9.54
N GLN A 121 2.74 -16.04 10.66
CA GLN A 121 1.96 -16.86 11.58
C GLN A 121 0.68 -17.36 10.90
N LYS A 122 0.10 -18.48 11.36
CA LYS A 122 -1.19 -19.01 10.87
C LYS A 122 -2.32 -17.96 10.91
N MET A 123 -2.34 -17.14 11.98
CA MET A 123 -3.30 -16.05 12.11
C MET A 123 -3.01 -14.88 11.14
N GLY A 124 -1.74 -14.60 10.84
CA GLY A 124 -1.37 -13.66 9.78
C GLY A 124 -1.84 -14.12 8.39
N MET A 125 -1.80 -15.43 8.11
CA MET A 125 -2.35 -16.00 6.87
C MET A 125 -3.88 -15.80 6.77
N LEU A 126 -4.62 -15.98 7.88
CA LEU A 126 -6.05 -15.67 7.94
C LEU A 126 -6.32 -14.20 7.61
N GLY A 127 -5.55 -13.27 8.20
CA GLY A 127 -5.68 -11.84 7.89
C GLY A 127 -5.36 -11.50 6.42
N CYS A 128 -4.39 -12.18 5.80
CA CYS A 128 -4.11 -12.03 4.36
C CYS A 128 -5.30 -12.45 3.50
N VAL A 129 -5.92 -13.59 3.83
CA VAL A 129 -7.13 -14.07 3.15
C VAL A 129 -8.28 -13.09 3.32
N LEU A 130 -8.50 -12.54 4.52
CA LEU A 130 -9.52 -11.50 4.76
C LEU A 130 -9.26 -10.23 3.94
N CYS A 131 -8.01 -9.75 3.84
CA CYS A 131 -7.67 -8.63 2.96
C CYS A 131 -7.95 -8.92 1.49
N ILE A 132 -7.62 -10.12 0.99
CA ILE A 132 -7.86 -10.55 -0.41
C ILE A 132 -9.37 -10.68 -0.70
N VAL A 133 -10.12 -11.34 0.19
CA VAL A 133 -11.57 -11.53 0.03
C VAL A 133 -12.30 -10.18 0.10
N GLY A 134 -12.01 -9.37 1.12
CA GLY A 134 -12.66 -8.08 1.30
C GLY A 134 -12.41 -7.12 0.13
N SER A 135 -11.15 -6.98 -0.32
CA SER A 135 -10.81 -6.12 -1.47
C SER A 135 -11.42 -6.62 -2.78
N THR A 136 -11.51 -7.95 -2.96
CA THR A 136 -12.23 -8.56 -4.09
C THR A 136 -13.73 -8.21 -4.04
N VAL A 137 -14.37 -8.31 -2.87
CA VAL A 137 -15.79 -7.95 -2.70
C VAL A 137 -16.03 -6.47 -2.99
N ILE A 138 -15.16 -5.55 -2.55
CA ILE A 138 -15.29 -4.12 -2.87
C ILE A 138 -15.25 -3.93 -4.40
N VAL A 139 -14.24 -4.43 -5.10
CA VAL A 139 -14.11 -4.16 -6.55
C VAL A 139 -15.18 -4.88 -7.38
N LEU A 140 -15.72 -6.02 -6.94
CA LEU A 140 -16.81 -6.71 -7.64
C LEU A 140 -18.16 -5.96 -7.57
N HIS A 141 -18.33 -5.02 -6.63
CA HIS A 141 -19.55 -4.20 -6.48
C HIS A 141 -19.29 -2.70 -6.72
N ALA A 142 -18.02 -2.31 -6.88
CA ALA A 142 -17.64 -0.97 -7.28
C ALA A 142 -18.34 -0.59 -8.60
N PRO A 143 -18.76 0.68 -8.74
CA PRO A 143 -19.54 1.12 -9.89
C PRO A 143 -18.72 1.08 -11.18
N GLU A 144 -19.39 0.89 -12.32
CA GLU A 144 -18.74 1.02 -13.63
C GLU A 144 -18.26 2.46 -13.84
N GLU A 145 -16.94 2.68 -13.74
CA GLU A 145 -16.32 3.98 -13.91
C GLU A 145 -16.58 4.51 -15.33
N LYS A 146 -17.38 5.58 -15.43
CA LYS A 146 -17.63 6.27 -16.69
C LYS A 146 -16.37 6.99 -17.10
N THR A 147 -15.68 6.49 -18.13
CA THR A 147 -14.50 7.17 -18.68
C THR A 147 -14.94 8.50 -19.31
N PRO A 148 -14.52 9.66 -18.76
CA PRO A 148 -14.88 10.95 -19.33
C PRO A 148 -14.23 11.14 -20.71
N THR A 149 -14.86 12.00 -21.51
CA THR A 149 -14.60 12.18 -22.94
C THR A 149 -13.59 13.28 -23.25
N SER A 150 -13.29 14.15 -22.28
CA SER A 150 -12.30 15.23 -22.40
C SER A 150 -11.51 15.42 -21.09
N ILE A 151 -10.33 16.05 -21.17
CA ILE A 151 -9.60 16.52 -19.99
C ILE A 151 -10.36 17.65 -19.29
N ASP A 152 -11.08 18.50 -20.03
CA ASP A 152 -11.86 19.58 -19.44
C ASP A 152 -12.98 19.04 -18.52
N GLU A 153 -13.54 17.88 -18.87
CA GLU A 153 -14.52 17.15 -18.05
C GLU A 153 -13.86 16.62 -16.75
N ILE A 154 -12.66 16.03 -16.86
CA ILE A 154 -11.86 15.59 -15.69
C ILE A 154 -11.45 16.79 -14.82
N TRP A 155 -11.13 17.93 -15.43
CA TRP A 155 -10.72 19.14 -14.74
C TRP A 155 -11.88 19.77 -13.97
N ASP A 156 -13.10 19.80 -14.53
CA ASP A 156 -14.28 20.21 -13.78
C ASP A 156 -14.53 19.27 -12.59
N LEU A 157 -14.56 17.95 -12.81
CA LEU A 157 -14.73 16.94 -11.76
C LEU A 157 -13.67 17.08 -10.64
N ALA A 158 -12.41 17.37 -10.98
CA ALA A 158 -11.34 17.61 -10.01
C ALA A 158 -11.44 18.98 -9.31
N THR A 159 -12.05 19.98 -9.94
CA THR A 159 -12.26 21.34 -9.40
C THR A 159 -13.54 21.43 -8.56
N GLN A 160 -14.43 20.44 -8.63
CA GLN A 160 -15.64 20.41 -7.82
C GLN A 160 -15.32 20.34 -6.31
N PRO A 161 -16.11 21.01 -5.46
CA PRO A 161 -15.76 21.23 -4.05
C PRO A 161 -15.61 19.93 -3.24
N ALA A 162 -16.32 18.86 -3.60
CA ALA A 162 -16.18 17.56 -2.94
C ALA A 162 -14.77 16.95 -3.14
N PHE A 163 -14.24 16.97 -4.37
CA PHE A 163 -12.90 16.45 -4.63
C PHE A 163 -11.79 17.39 -4.16
N LEU A 164 -12.01 18.71 -4.18
CA LEU A 164 -11.09 19.67 -3.56
C LEU A 164 -11.01 19.49 -2.03
N LEU A 165 -12.12 19.22 -1.35
CA LEU A 165 -12.13 18.88 0.08
C LEU A 165 -11.43 17.54 0.36
N TYR A 166 -11.67 16.52 -0.46
CA TYR A 166 -10.91 15.25 -0.38
C TYR A 166 -9.41 15.48 -0.56
N THR A 167 -9.01 16.19 -1.62
CA THR A 167 -7.60 16.45 -1.93
C THR A 167 -6.92 17.29 -0.84
N THR A 168 -7.58 18.33 -0.34
CA THR A 168 -7.05 19.19 0.74
C THR A 168 -6.90 18.41 2.05
N SER A 169 -7.88 17.58 2.41
CA SER A 169 -7.79 16.75 3.62
C SER A 169 -6.76 15.62 3.46
N ALA A 170 -6.68 14.96 2.31
CA ALA A 170 -5.67 13.97 1.97
C ALA A 170 -4.24 14.54 2.08
N ILE A 171 -3.99 15.73 1.51
CA ILE A 171 -2.71 16.44 1.63
C ILE A 171 -2.43 16.82 3.09
N THR A 172 -3.41 17.38 3.81
CA THR A 172 -3.24 17.81 5.21
C THR A 172 -2.93 16.63 6.14
N ILE A 173 -3.69 15.54 6.04
CA ILE A 173 -3.47 14.32 6.82
C ILE A 173 -2.11 13.71 6.46
N SER A 174 -1.75 13.67 5.18
CA SER A 174 -0.43 13.19 4.75
C SER A 174 0.70 14.06 5.29
N LEU A 175 0.58 15.39 5.30
CA LEU A 175 1.58 16.30 5.88
C LEU A 175 1.71 16.11 7.39
N VAL A 176 0.61 15.96 8.14
CA VAL A 176 0.65 15.66 9.59
C VAL A 176 1.34 14.31 9.82
N LEU A 177 0.97 13.27 9.07
CA LEU A 177 1.60 11.95 9.16
C LEU A 177 3.09 12.00 8.78
N MET A 178 3.49 12.75 7.76
CA MET A 178 4.88 12.88 7.31
C MET A 178 5.75 13.69 8.27
N LEU A 179 5.24 14.79 8.83
CA LEU A 179 6.03 15.73 9.64
C LEU A 179 6.00 15.40 11.13
N HIS A 180 4.88 14.91 11.67
CA HIS A 180 4.72 14.67 13.11
C HIS A 180 4.78 13.20 13.51
N CYS A 181 4.15 12.31 12.74
CA CYS A 181 3.99 10.90 13.12
C CYS A 181 5.12 10.01 12.59
N SER A 182 5.54 10.22 11.34
CA SER A 182 6.60 9.46 10.65
C SER A 182 7.95 9.49 11.40
N PRO A 183 8.44 10.65 11.90
CA PRO A 183 9.71 10.70 12.64
C PRO A 183 9.62 10.07 14.04
N ARG A 184 8.50 10.25 14.75
CA ARG A 184 8.33 9.79 16.14
C ARG A 184 7.92 8.32 16.27
N TYR A 185 7.07 7.86 15.34
CA TYR A 185 6.32 6.61 15.47
C TYR A 185 6.36 5.73 14.23
N GLY A 186 6.90 6.21 13.09
CA GLY A 186 6.84 5.50 11.81
C GLY A 186 7.59 4.16 11.81
N GLN A 187 8.70 4.05 12.54
CA GLN A 187 9.43 2.78 12.76
C GLN A 187 8.66 1.81 13.66
N ALA A 188 7.84 2.33 14.59
CA ALA A 188 7.02 1.52 15.48
C ALA A 188 5.71 1.05 14.83
N ASN A 189 5.07 1.89 14.01
CA ASN A 189 3.72 1.69 13.51
C ASN A 189 3.65 1.68 11.98
N ILE A 190 3.57 0.47 11.40
CA ILE A 190 3.45 0.21 9.96
C ILE A 190 2.35 1.02 9.26
N MET A 191 1.23 1.28 9.97
CA MET A 191 0.10 2.04 9.46
C MET A 191 0.44 3.49 9.09
N ILE A 192 1.49 4.08 9.66
CA ILE A 192 1.88 5.46 9.35
C ILE A 192 2.48 5.54 7.95
N TYR A 193 3.49 4.71 7.65
CA TYR A 193 4.12 4.71 6.32
C TYR A 193 3.16 4.21 5.24
N LEU A 194 2.36 3.16 5.52
CA LEU A 194 1.38 2.67 4.56
C LEU A 194 0.18 3.60 4.41
N GLY A 195 -0.22 4.32 5.45
CA GLY A 195 -1.23 5.37 5.39
C GLY A 195 -0.82 6.51 4.47
N ILE A 196 0.36 7.10 4.69
CA ILE A 196 0.94 8.14 3.80
C ILE A 196 1.00 7.62 2.36
N CYS A 197 1.57 6.42 2.17
CA CYS A 197 1.73 5.80 0.86
C CYS A 197 0.38 5.55 0.15
N SER A 198 -0.70 5.28 0.88
CA SER A 198 -2.02 4.98 0.32
C SER A 198 -2.84 6.26 0.05
N ILE A 199 -2.76 7.26 0.93
CA ILE A 199 -3.45 8.56 0.76
C ILE A 199 -2.83 9.36 -0.38
N ILE A 200 -1.49 9.36 -0.49
CA ILE A 200 -0.80 9.94 -1.64
C ILE A 200 -1.02 9.07 -2.89
N GLY A 201 -1.12 7.75 -2.72
CA GLY A 201 -1.37 6.80 -3.81
C GLY A 201 -2.73 6.96 -4.49
N SER A 202 -3.81 7.27 -3.77
CA SER A 202 -5.12 7.53 -4.40
C SER A 202 -5.09 8.79 -5.28
N LEU A 203 -4.39 9.84 -4.83
CA LEU A 203 -4.14 11.05 -5.63
C LEU A 203 -3.23 10.76 -6.84
N THR A 204 -2.24 9.86 -6.71
CA THR A 204 -1.48 9.32 -7.87
C THR A 204 -2.45 8.71 -8.89
N VAL A 205 -3.35 7.82 -8.48
CA VAL A 205 -4.24 7.11 -9.41
C VAL A 205 -5.16 8.07 -10.16
N MET A 206 -5.80 9.03 -9.48
CA MET A 206 -6.67 10.01 -10.16
C MET A 206 -5.89 10.87 -11.16
N SER A 207 -4.67 11.29 -10.79
CA SER A 207 -3.81 12.07 -11.67
C SER A 207 -3.31 11.26 -12.87
N VAL A 208 -2.97 9.98 -12.67
CA VAL A 208 -2.54 9.07 -13.74
C VAL A 208 -3.70 8.71 -14.68
N LYS A 209 -4.93 8.55 -14.18
CA LYS A 209 -6.13 8.40 -15.02
C LYS A 209 -6.31 9.61 -15.94
N ALA A 210 -6.17 10.82 -15.41
CA ALA A 210 -6.26 12.06 -16.19
C ALA A 210 -5.20 12.12 -17.31
N VAL A 211 -3.94 11.81 -16.99
CA VAL A 211 -2.84 11.75 -17.98
C VAL A 211 -3.03 10.61 -18.98
N GLY A 212 -3.56 9.45 -18.58
CA GLY A 212 -3.86 8.33 -19.48
C GLY A 212 -4.92 8.68 -20.51
N ILE A 213 -5.99 9.36 -20.09
CA ILE A 213 -7.04 9.87 -21.00
C ILE A 213 -6.48 10.97 -21.91
N ALA A 214 -5.61 11.84 -21.39
CA ALA A 214 -4.92 12.86 -22.19
C ALA A 214 -4.07 12.27 -23.33
N ILE A 215 -3.29 11.22 -23.02
CA ILE A 215 -2.48 10.50 -24.00
C ILE A 215 -3.38 9.82 -25.04
N LYS A 216 -4.46 9.15 -24.60
CA LYS A 216 -5.41 8.50 -25.51
C LYS A 216 -6.02 9.49 -26.51
N LEU A 217 -6.60 10.60 -26.03
CA LEU A 217 -7.20 11.63 -26.88
C LEU A 217 -6.18 12.29 -27.84
N THR A 218 -4.92 12.39 -27.43
CA THR A 218 -3.82 12.87 -28.28
C THR A 218 -3.49 11.87 -29.41
N LEU A 219 -3.52 10.56 -29.13
CA LEU A 219 -3.34 9.51 -30.15
C LEU A 219 -4.55 9.40 -31.08
N ASP A 220 -5.76 9.64 -30.57
CA ASP A 220 -7.01 9.74 -31.35
C ASP A 220 -7.08 11.04 -32.20
N GLY A 221 -6.02 11.87 -32.18
CA GLY A 221 -5.81 13.00 -33.10
C GLY A 221 -6.08 14.40 -32.53
N VAL A 222 -6.62 14.50 -31.31
CA VAL A 222 -6.91 15.79 -30.66
C VAL A 222 -5.82 16.12 -29.65
N ASN A 223 -4.79 16.84 -30.08
CA ASN A 223 -3.57 17.08 -29.29
C ASN A 223 -3.82 17.76 -27.93
N GLN A 224 -3.84 16.96 -26.86
CA GLN A 224 -4.05 17.42 -25.49
C GLN A 224 -2.77 17.95 -24.82
N ALA A 225 -1.60 17.80 -25.42
CA ALA A 225 -0.35 18.33 -24.84
C ALA A 225 -0.32 19.87 -24.81
N SER A 226 -1.21 20.53 -25.57
CA SER A 226 -1.44 21.98 -25.54
C SER A 226 -2.19 22.46 -24.29
N TYR A 227 -2.89 21.57 -23.56
CA TYR A 227 -3.71 21.90 -22.41
C TYR A 227 -2.85 21.93 -21.13
N PHE A 228 -2.91 23.03 -20.37
CA PHE A 228 -2.09 23.17 -19.15
C PHE A 228 -2.56 22.21 -18.03
N GLN A 229 -3.83 21.82 -18.05
CA GLN A 229 -4.45 20.82 -17.18
C GLN A 229 -3.66 19.49 -17.22
N THR A 230 -3.28 19.03 -18.41
CA THR A 230 -2.48 17.82 -18.65
C THR A 230 -1.16 17.86 -17.87
N TRP A 231 -0.49 19.01 -17.89
CA TRP A 231 0.80 19.21 -17.23
C TRP A 231 0.66 19.34 -15.71
N ILE A 232 -0.44 19.90 -15.20
CA ILE A 232 -0.74 19.86 -13.75
C ILE A 232 -0.93 18.42 -13.29
N PHE A 233 -1.79 17.62 -13.94
CA PHE A 233 -1.99 16.22 -13.55
C PHE A 233 -0.70 15.40 -13.66
N ALA A 234 0.14 15.64 -14.66
CA ALA A 234 1.45 15.00 -14.77
C ALA A 234 2.40 15.39 -13.62
N MET A 235 2.49 16.69 -13.27
CA MET A 235 3.33 17.16 -12.17
C MET A 235 2.86 16.65 -10.80
N VAL A 236 1.54 16.59 -10.57
CA VAL A 236 0.96 15.97 -9.36
C VAL A 236 1.29 14.48 -9.32
N ALA A 237 1.03 13.74 -10.41
CA ALA A 237 1.33 12.31 -10.50
C ALA A 237 2.81 12.00 -10.18
N VAL A 238 3.76 12.70 -10.81
CA VAL A 238 5.20 12.51 -10.56
C VAL A 238 5.56 12.81 -9.11
N THR A 239 5.05 13.91 -8.54
CA THR A 239 5.31 14.28 -7.14
C THR A 239 4.76 13.24 -6.16
N CYS A 240 3.52 12.79 -6.39
CA CYS A 240 2.87 11.76 -5.58
C CYS A 240 3.60 10.41 -5.69
N ILE A 241 4.02 9.98 -6.89
CA ILE A 241 4.81 8.75 -7.10
C ILE A 241 6.12 8.77 -6.30
N ILE A 242 6.84 9.89 -6.29
CA ILE A 242 8.12 10.02 -5.55
C ILE A 242 7.89 9.86 -4.04
N ILE A 243 6.87 10.52 -3.49
CA ILE A 243 6.50 10.44 -2.08
C ILE A 243 6.02 9.02 -1.72
N GLN A 244 5.14 8.44 -2.55
CA GLN A 244 4.60 7.09 -2.42
C GLN A 244 5.73 6.04 -2.38
N LEU A 245 6.68 6.12 -3.32
CA LEU A 245 7.82 5.20 -3.39
C LEU A 245 8.78 5.36 -2.19
N ASN A 246 8.99 6.58 -1.68
CA ASN A 246 9.78 6.84 -0.48
C ASN A 246 9.17 6.14 0.76
N TYR A 247 7.87 6.33 0.99
CA TYR A 247 7.19 5.73 2.14
C TYR A 247 6.96 4.22 1.99
N LEU A 248 6.80 3.71 0.77
CA LEU A 248 6.81 2.26 0.51
C LEU A 248 8.19 1.64 0.80
N ASN A 249 9.29 2.29 0.36
CA ASN A 249 10.65 1.84 0.68
C ASN A 249 10.91 1.84 2.19
N LYS A 250 10.47 2.89 2.91
CA LYS A 250 10.51 2.94 4.39
C LYS A 250 9.77 1.77 5.02
N ALA A 251 8.55 1.46 4.57
CA ALA A 251 7.78 0.33 5.09
C ALA A 251 8.44 -1.03 4.78
N LEU A 252 8.95 -1.23 3.57
CA LEU A 252 9.62 -2.47 3.15
C LEU A 252 10.94 -2.71 3.88
N ASP A 253 11.71 -1.66 4.19
CA ASP A 253 12.95 -1.78 4.95
C ASP A 253 12.72 -2.05 6.45
N SER A 254 11.60 -1.54 7.00
CA SER A 254 11.32 -1.55 8.45
C SER A 254 10.43 -2.70 8.94
N PHE A 255 9.66 -3.36 8.06
CA PHE A 255 8.64 -4.35 8.47
C PHE A 255 8.61 -5.63 7.59
N ASN A 256 8.08 -6.73 8.12
CA ASN A 256 7.89 -8.01 7.41
C ASN A 256 6.97 -7.85 6.17
N THR A 257 7.38 -8.34 4.99
CA THR A 257 6.65 -8.05 3.74
C THR A 257 5.39 -8.87 3.56
N ALA A 258 5.31 -10.04 4.19
CA ALA A 258 4.06 -10.79 4.27
C ALA A 258 2.98 -10.06 5.09
N VAL A 259 3.35 -9.00 5.83
CA VAL A 259 2.43 -8.07 6.50
C VAL A 259 2.28 -6.75 5.72
N VAL A 260 3.38 -6.23 5.14
CA VAL A 260 3.34 -4.99 4.32
C VAL A 260 2.45 -5.10 3.10
N SER A 261 2.58 -6.16 2.29
CA SER A 261 1.87 -6.24 1.01
C SER A 261 0.33 -6.29 1.15
N PRO A 262 -0.26 -7.13 2.03
CA PRO A 262 -1.71 -7.15 2.23
C PRO A 262 -2.26 -5.83 2.79
N ILE A 263 -1.60 -5.22 3.79
CA ILE A 263 -2.05 -3.94 4.38
C ILE A 263 -1.92 -2.79 3.37
N TYR A 264 -0.85 -2.78 2.57
CA TYR A 264 -0.67 -1.76 1.53
C TYR A 264 -1.79 -1.86 0.49
N TYR A 265 -2.03 -3.05 -0.07
CA TYR A 265 -3.10 -3.27 -1.04
C TYR A 265 -4.46 -2.89 -0.47
N ALA A 266 -4.79 -3.37 0.75
CA ALA A 266 -5.99 -3.01 1.48
C ALA A 266 -6.22 -1.49 1.58
N MET A 267 -5.28 -0.75 2.16
CA MET A 267 -5.40 0.69 2.38
C MET A 267 -5.42 1.48 1.07
N PHE A 268 -4.59 1.09 0.10
CA PHE A 268 -4.49 1.72 -1.22
C PHE A 268 -5.77 1.53 -2.04
N THR A 269 -6.33 0.33 -2.11
CA THR A 269 -7.59 0.04 -2.82
C THR A 269 -8.75 0.84 -2.21
N VAL A 270 -8.91 0.82 -0.89
CA VAL A 270 -9.99 1.56 -0.20
C VAL A 270 -9.90 3.07 -0.46
N LEU A 271 -8.72 3.67 -0.30
CA LEU A 271 -8.53 5.10 -0.51
C LEU A 271 -8.63 5.52 -1.98
N THR A 272 -8.23 4.64 -2.90
CA THR A 272 -8.35 4.87 -4.35
C THR A 272 -9.81 4.82 -4.81
N ILE A 273 -10.60 3.85 -4.34
CA ILE A 273 -12.03 3.76 -4.67
C ILE A 273 -12.79 4.94 -4.07
N LEU A 274 -12.49 5.32 -2.81
CA LEU A 274 -13.04 6.54 -2.20
C LEU A 274 -12.72 7.81 -3.01
N ALA A 275 -11.49 7.94 -3.52
CA ALA A 275 -11.11 9.06 -4.38
C ALA A 275 -11.86 9.05 -5.73
N SER A 276 -11.98 7.89 -6.38
CA SER A 276 -12.75 7.71 -7.62
C SER A 276 -14.21 8.12 -7.41
N ALA A 277 -14.85 7.53 -6.41
CA ALA A 277 -16.27 7.75 -6.10
C ALA A 277 -16.60 9.21 -5.77
N ILE A 278 -15.69 9.94 -5.11
CA ILE A 278 -15.84 11.37 -4.83
C ILE A 278 -15.62 12.22 -6.10
N MET A 279 -14.66 11.86 -6.95
CA MET A 279 -14.34 12.63 -8.16
C MET A 279 -15.38 12.44 -9.26
N PHE A 280 -15.78 11.21 -9.56
CA PHE A 280 -16.71 10.86 -10.64
C PHE A 280 -18.18 10.84 -10.21
N LYS A 281 -18.46 10.96 -8.89
CA LYS A 281 -19.82 10.92 -8.28
C LYS A 281 -20.57 9.60 -8.47
N ASP A 282 -19.88 8.49 -8.67
CA ASP A 282 -20.51 7.21 -9.04
C ASP A 282 -21.50 6.68 -7.96
N LEU A 283 -21.26 7.00 -6.68
CA LEU A 283 -22.13 6.66 -5.54
C LEU A 283 -23.58 7.15 -5.70
N TYR A 284 -23.83 8.20 -6.46
CA TYR A 284 -25.17 8.80 -6.61
C TYR A 284 -26.12 7.96 -7.49
N GLY A 285 -25.68 6.84 -8.05
CA GLY A 285 -26.50 5.94 -8.87
C GLY A 285 -26.45 4.45 -8.54
N GLN A 286 -25.68 4.03 -7.52
CA GLN A 286 -25.54 2.62 -7.15
C GLN A 286 -26.77 2.06 -6.42
N SER A 287 -26.96 0.73 -6.45
CA SER A 287 -27.98 0.09 -5.63
C SER A 287 -27.55 0.03 -4.16
N ALA A 288 -28.53 0.03 -3.25
CA ALA A 288 -28.25 -0.13 -1.82
C ALA A 288 -27.54 -1.45 -1.48
N SER A 289 -27.72 -2.49 -2.32
CA SER A 289 -27.01 -3.77 -2.23
C SER A 289 -25.52 -3.64 -2.56
N ASP A 290 -25.16 -2.86 -3.59
CA ASP A 290 -23.75 -2.71 -4.00
C ASP A 290 -22.98 -1.93 -2.92
N ILE A 291 -23.56 -0.82 -2.45
CA ILE A 291 -23.02 -0.01 -1.35
C ILE A 291 -22.88 -0.85 -0.07
N ALA A 292 -23.86 -1.71 0.25
CA ALA A 292 -23.77 -2.62 1.39
C ALA A 292 -22.66 -3.68 1.23
N SER A 293 -22.48 -4.21 0.02
CA SER A 293 -21.39 -5.14 -0.30
C SER A 293 -20.02 -4.47 -0.22
N GLU A 294 -19.86 -3.24 -0.74
CA GLU A 294 -18.63 -2.45 -0.57
C GLU A 294 -18.29 -2.22 0.90
N VAL A 295 -19.27 -1.80 1.71
CA VAL A 295 -19.08 -1.60 3.16
C VAL A 295 -18.74 -2.92 3.87
N CYS A 296 -19.36 -4.03 3.48
CA CYS A 296 -19.00 -5.37 3.98
C CYS A 296 -17.56 -5.76 3.60
N GLY A 297 -17.16 -5.50 2.36
CA GLY A 297 -15.80 -5.70 1.87
C GLY A 297 -14.78 -4.85 2.64
N LEU A 298 -15.09 -3.57 2.88
CA LEU A 298 -14.29 -2.65 3.70
C LEU A 298 -14.12 -3.14 5.15
N ILE A 299 -15.21 -3.55 5.80
CA ILE A 299 -15.17 -4.14 7.14
C ILE A 299 -14.28 -5.40 7.14
N THR A 300 -14.42 -6.27 6.13
CA THR A 300 -13.60 -7.47 5.98
C THR A 300 -12.11 -7.14 5.79
N VAL A 301 -11.78 -6.10 5.00
CA VAL A 301 -10.42 -5.58 4.82
C VAL A 301 -9.84 -5.05 6.12
N LEU A 302 -10.61 -4.28 6.90
CA LEU A 302 -10.20 -3.75 8.20
C LEU A 302 -10.01 -4.86 9.24
N SER A 303 -10.85 -5.90 9.24
CA SER A 303 -10.68 -7.10 10.07
C SER A 303 -9.40 -7.86 9.70
N GLY A 304 -9.11 -8.07 8.41
CA GLY A 304 -7.84 -8.66 7.98
C GLY A 304 -6.62 -7.84 8.41
N THR A 305 -6.72 -6.52 8.29
CA THR A 305 -5.67 -5.55 8.66
C THR A 305 -5.39 -5.53 10.17
N THR A 306 -6.41 -5.59 11.01
CA THR A 306 -6.27 -5.66 12.48
C THR A 306 -5.74 -7.02 12.96
N VAL A 307 -6.12 -8.12 12.30
CA VAL A 307 -5.51 -9.45 12.53
C VAL A 307 -4.03 -9.45 12.14
N LEU A 308 -3.66 -8.85 11.01
CA LEU A 308 -2.25 -8.71 10.61
C LEU A 308 -1.44 -7.87 11.62
N HIS A 309 -2.01 -6.76 12.11
CA HIS A 309 -1.34 -5.93 13.11
C HIS A 309 -1.14 -6.67 14.43
N SER A 310 -2.15 -7.44 14.87
CA SER A 310 -2.13 -8.22 16.12
C SER A 310 -1.24 -9.47 16.06
N THR A 311 -0.83 -9.89 14.87
CA THR A 311 0.02 -11.10 14.64
C THR A 311 1.46 -10.75 14.29
N ARG A 312 1.84 -9.48 14.46
CA ARG A 312 3.23 -9.03 14.42
C ARG A 312 3.95 -9.47 15.69
N GLU A 313 4.84 -10.44 15.55
CA GLU A 313 5.93 -10.63 16.51
C GLU A 313 6.83 -9.37 16.49
N PRO A 314 7.24 -8.83 17.66
CA PRO A 314 8.37 -7.91 17.72
C PRO A 314 9.62 -8.63 17.20
N ASP A 315 10.40 -7.97 16.35
CA ASP A 315 11.69 -8.52 15.93
C ASP A 315 12.56 -8.78 17.18
N PRO A 316 13.24 -9.94 17.28
CA PRO A 316 14.14 -10.19 18.39
C PRO A 316 15.26 -9.13 18.37
N PRO A 317 15.77 -8.70 19.55
CA PRO A 317 16.90 -7.79 19.60
C PRO A 317 18.07 -8.41 18.81
N PRO A 318 18.87 -7.61 18.07
CA PRO A 318 19.97 -8.13 17.27
C PRO A 318 20.91 -8.93 18.17
N ASN A 319 21.15 -10.20 17.82
CA ASN A 319 21.95 -11.12 18.63
C ASN A 319 23.29 -10.47 19.01
N SER A 320 23.50 -10.27 20.30
CA SER A 320 24.77 -9.82 20.86
C SER A 320 25.79 -10.96 20.84
N ASP A 321 26.23 -11.35 19.64
CA ASP A 321 27.23 -12.41 19.40
C ASP A 321 28.68 -11.93 19.67
N HIS A 322 28.79 -11.02 20.63
CA HIS A 322 29.97 -10.65 21.40
C HIS A 322 29.43 -10.24 22.78
N GLY A 323 29.80 -10.97 23.83
CA GLY A 323 29.35 -10.68 25.18
C GLY A 323 30.24 -9.66 25.85
N ASP A 324 29.69 -8.50 26.22
CA ASP A 324 30.30 -7.61 27.20
C ASP A 324 29.26 -6.84 28.05
N LEU A 325 29.28 -7.14 29.35
CA LEU A 325 28.89 -6.38 30.54
C LEU A 325 28.02 -5.08 30.45
N TYR A 326 26.87 -5.05 29.76
CA TYR A 326 25.80 -4.09 30.10
C TYR A 326 24.38 -4.67 29.97
N SER A 327 23.73 -4.91 31.11
CA SER A 327 22.31 -5.28 31.17
C SER A 327 21.41 -4.03 31.24
N PRO A 328 20.54 -3.77 30.25
CA PRO A 328 19.54 -2.70 30.35
C PRO A 328 18.50 -3.07 31.41
N LEU A 329 18.28 -2.19 32.38
CA LEU A 329 17.37 -2.43 33.50
C LEU A 329 15.92 -2.56 33.00
N SER A 330 15.38 -3.78 33.02
CA SER A 330 14.00 -4.04 32.59
C SER A 330 13.00 -3.42 33.58
N THR A 331 12.34 -2.34 33.18
CA THR A 331 11.25 -1.68 33.93
C THR A 331 9.96 -2.50 33.88
N LYS A 332 10.05 -3.74 34.38
CA LYS A 332 8.93 -4.67 34.53
C LYS A 332 8.08 -4.24 35.74
N ILE A 333 7.14 -3.31 35.51
CA ILE A 333 6.18 -2.85 36.52
C ILE A 333 5.32 -4.04 36.98
N SER A 334 5.73 -4.64 38.09
CA SER A 334 5.11 -5.80 38.71
C SER A 334 4.44 -5.36 40.00
N TRP A 335 3.13 -5.16 39.96
CA TRP A 335 2.31 -4.77 41.11
C TRP A 335 2.22 -5.92 42.13
N SER A 336 3.23 -6.05 42.99
CA SER A 336 3.20 -6.98 44.12
C SER A 336 2.52 -6.32 45.32
N ILE A 337 1.27 -6.72 45.59
CA ILE A 337 0.56 -6.31 46.81
C ILE A 337 1.06 -7.20 47.95
N GLN A 338 2.16 -6.80 48.58
CA GLN A 338 2.73 -7.50 49.74
C GLN A 338 1.90 -7.16 50.99
N GLY A 339 1.23 -8.17 51.55
CA GLY A 339 0.48 -8.03 52.81
C GLY A 339 1.37 -7.87 54.04
N ASN A 340 0.79 -7.32 55.11
CA ASN A 340 1.44 -7.03 56.38
C ASN A 340 2.01 -8.31 57.07
N GLY A 341 3.27 -8.29 57.50
CA GLY A 341 3.94 -9.38 58.21
C GLY A 341 5.36 -8.99 58.66
N GLU A 342 5.76 -9.39 59.87
CA GLU A 342 6.88 -8.76 60.60
C GLU A 342 8.25 -9.46 60.50
N LEU A 343 9.28 -8.67 60.85
CA LEU A 343 10.42 -8.98 61.73
C LEU A 343 11.77 -9.50 61.16
N ALA A 344 12.84 -8.76 61.55
CA ALA A 344 14.26 -9.17 61.71
C ALA A 344 15.05 -9.64 60.47
N LYS A 345 16.34 -9.31 60.26
CA LYS A 345 17.45 -8.67 61.03
C LYS A 345 18.35 -7.95 59.97
N HIS A 346 18.98 -6.77 60.14
CA HIS A 346 19.91 -6.26 61.17
C HIS A 346 21.22 -7.08 61.20
N ASN A 347 22.44 -6.56 61.00
CA ASN A 347 22.93 -5.18 60.74
C ASN A 347 24.04 -5.25 59.64
N ASP A 348 24.93 -4.30 59.29
CA ASP A 348 25.46 -2.99 59.80
C ASP A 348 25.56 -2.00 58.59
N ASP A 349 25.55 -0.66 58.65
CA ASP A 349 26.24 0.39 59.47
C ASP A 349 27.75 0.53 59.16
N ASP A 350 28.35 1.71 58.90
CA ASP A 350 27.90 3.07 58.52
C ASP A 350 29.17 3.77 57.88
N LEU A 351 29.31 5.03 57.44
CA LEU A 351 28.57 6.30 57.46
C LEU A 351 29.08 7.23 56.33
N PHE A 352 28.19 7.91 55.58
CA PHE A 352 28.20 9.38 55.34
C PHE A 352 27.12 9.85 54.35
N SER A 353 26.08 10.50 54.87
CA SER A 353 25.07 11.24 54.08
C SER A 353 25.44 12.71 53.93
N THR A 354 25.32 13.30 52.73
CA THR A 354 24.74 14.66 52.53
C THR A 354 24.32 14.90 51.07
N GLU A 355 23.41 15.87 50.87
CA GLU A 355 23.10 16.60 49.62
C GLU A 355 22.53 15.83 48.41
N PHE A 356 21.23 15.55 48.51
CA PHE A 356 20.32 15.44 47.37
C PHE A 356 19.66 16.81 47.13
N ILE A 357 20.01 17.57 46.07
CA ILE A 357 19.19 18.66 45.46
C ILE A 357 19.87 19.24 44.21
N THR A 358 19.07 19.68 43.21
CA THR A 358 19.44 20.35 41.94
C THR A 358 20.52 19.65 41.07
N ILE A 359 20.20 19.22 39.85
CA ILE A 359 19.92 20.12 38.72
C ILE A 359 18.80 19.54 37.83
N LEU A 360 17.73 20.32 37.65
CA LEU A 360 16.89 20.22 36.46
C LEU A 360 17.59 20.98 35.33
N ARG A 361 17.95 20.31 34.23
CA ARG A 361 18.35 21.00 33.00
C ARG A 361 17.34 20.74 31.90
N GLN A 362 16.44 21.70 31.75
CA GLN A 362 15.62 21.87 30.55
C GLN A 362 16.49 22.38 29.39
N ASP A 363 15.86 22.54 28.23
CA ASP A 363 16.35 23.23 27.03
C ASP A 363 17.44 22.49 26.23
N TYR A 364 16.98 21.90 25.12
CA TYR A 364 17.55 22.20 23.80
C TYR A 364 16.49 22.00 22.70
N PHE A 365 15.78 23.07 22.38
CA PHE A 365 15.03 23.25 21.14
C PHE A 365 15.35 24.65 20.62
N ALA A 366 16.10 24.72 19.51
CA ALA A 366 16.34 25.88 18.66
C ALA A 366 16.73 25.36 17.28
#